data_AF-A0A4U9ILI7-F1
#
_entry.id   AF-A0A4U9ILI7-F1
#
_cell.length_a   1.000
_cell.length_b   1.000
_cell.length_c   1.000
_cell.angle_alpha   90.00
_cell.angle_beta   90.00
_cell.angle_gamma   90.00
#
_symmetry.space_group_name_H-M   'P 1'
#
loop_
_entity.id
_entity.type
_entity.pdbx_description
1 polymer ?
#
loop_
_entity_poly.entity_id
_entity_poly.type
_entity_poly.pdbx_seq_one_letter_code
_entity_poly.pdbx_strand_id
1 'polypeptide(L)'
;MYGAAPVISGESGDVSGLVTLSNGYGEENGGEEDNGEDGLLSLLTPEPEVVLQDDAPVSNDSIWHVPAHQDDIEHLQNTAFRLAWELGEVLGCEDEILPQRDKDTSAGYVGAGEVCSEAAAFLLGLTGEAPVLHPAAGVCGLPELFTGGPGEGEAPVLTDEDALKLLRLMRVMRRLRELQRGLKYGEDNSDE
;
A
#
# COMPACT_ATOMS: atom_id res chain seq x y z
N MET A 1 -20.02 35.36 26.42
CA MET A 1 -19.80 35.97 27.75
C MET A 1 -20.91 35.49 28.67
N TYR A 2 -20.52 34.77 29.74
CA TYR A 2 -21.14 34.65 31.08
C TYR A 2 -22.65 34.30 31.17
N GLY A 3 -23.09 33.33 31.97
CA GLY A 3 -22.44 32.54 33.00
C GLY A 3 -23.47 32.01 34.01
N ALA A 4 -22.94 31.16 34.89
CA ALA A 4 -23.45 30.73 36.20
C ALA A 4 -24.13 29.34 36.31
N ALA A 5 -23.44 28.48 37.08
CA ALA A 5 -23.95 27.38 37.92
C ALA A 5 -24.70 27.95 39.16
N PRO A 6 -25.25 27.21 40.17
CA PRO A 6 -24.52 26.14 40.91
C PRO A 6 -25.34 25.04 41.67
N VAL A 7 -24.60 24.09 42.27
CA VAL A 7 -24.71 23.36 43.58
C VAL A 7 -26.08 22.80 44.08
N ILE A 8 -26.17 21.69 44.83
CA ILE A 8 -25.45 21.39 46.08
C ILE A 8 -25.67 19.94 46.60
N SER A 9 -24.59 19.42 47.18
CA SER A 9 -24.37 18.56 48.38
C SER A 9 -25.07 17.24 48.67
N GLY A 10 -24.19 16.29 49.05
CA GLY A 10 -23.97 15.91 50.45
C GLY A 10 -23.99 14.39 50.68
N GLU A 11 -23.22 13.76 51.57
CA GLU A 11 -22.10 14.12 52.45
C GLU A 11 -21.75 12.84 53.24
N SER A 12 -20.45 12.56 53.44
CA SER A 12 -19.81 11.75 54.52
C SER A 12 -20.25 10.28 54.71
N GLY A 13 -19.44 9.33 55.16
CA GLY A 13 -18.15 9.33 55.84
C GLY A 13 -18.08 8.02 56.63
N ASP A 14 -16.95 7.32 56.53
CA ASP A 14 -16.33 6.36 57.45
C ASP A 14 -17.21 5.42 58.30
N VAL A 15 -16.99 4.10 58.21
CA VAL A 15 -16.13 3.35 59.16
C VAL A 15 -16.19 1.83 58.91
N SER A 16 -14.99 1.25 58.80
CA SER A 16 -14.49 0.03 59.45
C SER A 16 -15.46 -1.10 59.82
N GLY A 17 -15.17 -2.30 59.31
CA GLY A 17 -15.48 -3.54 60.02
C GLY A 17 -15.72 -4.75 59.12
N LEU A 18 -14.76 -5.67 59.06
CA LEU A 18 -14.90 -7.02 59.66
C LEU A 18 -13.88 -7.98 59.03
N VAL A 19 -12.78 -8.18 59.74
CA VAL A 19 -11.87 -9.31 59.57
C VAL A 19 -12.38 -10.43 60.47
N THR A 20 -12.51 -11.67 59.98
CA THR A 20 -12.41 -12.87 60.83
C THR A 20 -11.84 -14.03 60.05
N LEU A 21 -10.78 -14.62 60.61
CA LEU A 21 -10.37 -16.04 60.66
C LEU A 21 -8.84 -16.03 60.92
N SER A 22 -8.36 -15.97 62.16
CA SER A 22 -8.30 -16.99 63.24
C SER A 22 -6.87 -17.53 63.40
N ASN A 23 -6.30 -17.13 64.55
CA ASN A 23 -5.22 -17.65 65.40
C ASN A 23 -4.19 -18.68 64.90
N GLY A 24 -2.92 -18.29 65.05
CA GLY A 24 -1.77 -19.17 65.25
C GLY A 24 -0.63 -18.46 66.00
N TYR A 25 -0.49 -18.82 67.27
CA TYR A 25 0.44 -18.44 68.35
C TYR A 25 1.95 -18.44 68.02
N GLY A 26 2.72 -17.51 68.60
CA GLY A 26 4.18 -17.63 68.72
C GLY A 26 4.92 -16.29 68.91
N GLU A 27 5.51 -16.11 70.08
CA GLU A 27 6.28 -14.94 70.55
C GLU A 27 7.72 -14.87 69.99
N GLU A 28 8.25 -13.64 70.00
CA GLU A 28 9.66 -13.23 70.23
C GLU A 28 10.72 -13.15 69.11
N ASN A 29 11.31 -11.95 69.09
CA ASN A 29 12.71 -11.57 68.81
C ASN A 29 13.22 -11.41 67.36
N GLY A 30 13.41 -10.14 66.99
CA GLY A 30 14.68 -9.56 66.52
C GLY A 30 15.28 -10.05 65.20
N GLY A 31 15.32 -9.16 64.21
CA GLY A 31 16.18 -9.28 63.03
C GLY A 31 15.67 -8.44 61.84
N GLU A 32 16.45 -7.46 61.41
CA GLU A 32 16.29 -6.74 60.14
C GLU A 32 16.61 -7.67 58.97
N GLU A 33 15.69 -7.90 58.01
CA GLU A 33 15.92 -8.19 56.57
C GLU A 33 14.59 -7.86 55.84
N ASP A 34 14.52 -6.82 55.00
CA ASP A 34 14.69 -6.82 53.53
C ASP A 34 13.49 -7.39 52.73
N ASN A 35 13.22 -6.75 51.59
CA ASN A 35 12.41 -7.18 50.42
C ASN A 35 10.93 -6.77 50.29
N GLY A 36 10.72 -5.70 49.51
CA GLY A 36 10.16 -5.85 48.17
C GLY A 36 8.64 -5.72 48.01
N GLU A 37 8.11 -4.50 48.01
CA GLU A 37 6.72 -4.21 47.60
C GLU A 37 6.59 -3.67 46.16
N ASP A 38 7.67 -3.66 45.37
CA ASP A 38 7.65 -3.15 43.99
C ASP A 38 7.13 -4.15 42.93
N GLY A 39 6.76 -5.37 43.34
CA GLY A 39 6.50 -6.49 42.45
C GLY A 39 5.17 -6.51 41.70
N LEU A 40 4.19 -5.65 42.04
CA LEU A 40 2.84 -5.74 41.47
C LEU A 40 2.51 -4.70 40.39
N LEU A 41 3.33 -3.65 40.23
CA LEU A 41 3.18 -2.68 39.14
C LEU A 41 3.93 -3.11 37.86
N SER A 42 4.82 -4.09 37.94
CA SER A 42 5.62 -4.56 36.79
C SER A 42 4.89 -5.60 35.91
N LEU A 43 3.66 -6.01 36.27
CA LEU A 43 2.84 -6.96 35.50
C LEU A 43 1.88 -6.29 34.49
N LEU A 44 1.86 -4.95 34.45
CA LEU A 44 1.05 -4.16 33.52
C LEU A 44 1.88 -3.56 32.38
N THR A 45 3.19 -3.80 32.34
CA THR A 45 3.99 -3.51 31.16
C THR A 45 3.73 -4.61 30.14
N PRO A 46 3.14 -4.32 28.97
CA PRO A 46 3.06 -5.32 27.92
C PRO A 46 4.49 -5.76 27.61
N GLU A 47 4.79 -7.05 27.83
CA GLU A 47 6.06 -7.58 27.38
C GLU A 47 6.16 -7.34 25.86
N PRO A 48 7.30 -6.86 25.35
CA PRO A 48 7.48 -6.79 23.91
C PRO A 48 7.38 -8.22 23.39
N GLU A 49 6.25 -8.58 22.79
CA GLU A 49 6.18 -9.73 21.89
C GLU A 49 7.32 -9.53 20.90
N VAL A 50 8.36 -10.36 21.02
CA VAL A 50 9.41 -10.44 20.01
C VAL A 50 8.76 -11.15 18.82
N VAL A 51 7.92 -10.42 18.11
CA VAL A 51 7.51 -10.77 16.77
C VAL A 51 8.80 -10.79 15.98
N LEU A 52 9.20 -11.96 15.50
CA LEU A 52 10.22 -12.07 14.46
C LEU A 52 9.62 -11.38 13.22
N GLN A 53 9.73 -10.06 13.18
CA GLN A 53 9.41 -9.26 12.02
C GLN A 53 10.40 -9.67 10.94
N ASP A 54 9.91 -10.41 9.94
CA ASP A 54 10.55 -10.50 8.64
C ASP A 54 10.37 -9.14 7.92
N ASP A 55 10.84 -8.06 8.56
CA ASP A 55 10.90 -6.69 8.01
C ASP A 55 12.09 -6.58 7.04
N ALA A 56 12.32 -7.62 6.23
CA ALA A 56 13.25 -7.53 5.14
C ALA A 56 12.74 -6.42 4.18
N PRO A 57 13.57 -5.40 3.87
CA PRO A 57 13.14 -4.37 2.94
C PRO A 57 12.76 -5.02 1.63
N VAL A 58 11.61 -4.64 1.06
CA VAL A 58 11.15 -5.14 -0.24
C VAL A 58 12.24 -4.86 -1.25
N SER A 59 12.99 -5.90 -1.63
CA SER A 59 14.07 -5.77 -2.59
C SER A 59 13.45 -5.64 -3.99
N ASN A 60 14.00 -4.73 -4.79
CA ASN A 60 13.55 -4.53 -6.17
C ASN A 60 13.61 -5.84 -6.97
N ASP A 61 14.52 -6.76 -6.65
CA ASP A 61 14.67 -7.98 -7.42
C ASP A 61 13.61 -9.05 -7.12
N SER A 62 12.95 -9.00 -5.96
CA SER A 62 11.99 -10.04 -5.56
C SER A 62 10.66 -9.95 -6.31
N ILE A 63 10.17 -8.72 -6.55
CA ILE A 63 8.87 -8.47 -7.22
C ILE A 63 9.10 -7.83 -8.62
N TRP A 64 10.25 -7.21 -8.85
CA TRP A 64 10.42 -6.21 -9.91
C TRP A 64 11.61 -6.42 -10.86
N HIS A 65 12.26 -7.59 -10.85
CA HIS A 65 13.44 -7.83 -11.68
C HIS A 65 13.12 -7.72 -13.18
N VAL A 66 13.79 -6.80 -13.89
CA VAL A 66 13.80 -6.71 -15.36
C VAL A 66 15.14 -7.30 -15.78
N PRO A 67 15.18 -8.45 -16.49
CA PRO A 67 16.42 -9.02 -16.97
C PRO A 67 17.17 -8.00 -17.85
N ALA A 68 18.49 -7.88 -17.68
CA ALA A 68 19.29 -6.89 -18.40
C ALA A 68 19.17 -6.97 -19.94
N HIS A 69 18.81 -8.13 -20.50
CA HIS A 69 18.61 -8.33 -21.93
C HIS A 69 17.22 -7.91 -22.43
N GLN A 70 16.31 -7.52 -21.53
CA GLN A 70 14.95 -7.04 -21.83
C GLN A 70 14.80 -5.58 -21.37
N ASP A 71 15.91 -4.94 -20.99
CA ASP A 71 15.97 -3.60 -20.43
C ASP A 71 16.30 -2.55 -21.49
N ASP A 72 15.77 -2.76 -22.70
CA ASP A 72 15.81 -1.83 -23.82
C ASP A 72 14.40 -1.33 -24.16
N ILE A 73 14.34 -0.19 -24.85
CA ILE A 73 13.08 0.51 -25.15
C ILE A 73 12.10 -0.40 -25.90
N GLU A 74 12.57 -1.14 -26.89
CA GLU A 74 11.72 -1.97 -27.76
C GLU A 74 11.09 -3.13 -26.98
N HIS A 75 11.87 -3.80 -26.12
CA HIS A 75 11.38 -4.88 -25.28
C HIS A 75 10.43 -4.37 -24.19
N LEU A 76 10.75 -3.24 -23.56
CA LEU A 76 9.90 -2.65 -22.54
C LEU A 76 8.56 -2.17 -23.12
N GLN A 77 8.55 -1.56 -24.30
CA GLN A 77 7.33 -1.20 -25.02
C GLN A 77 6.46 -2.43 -25.35
N ASN A 78 7.08 -3.52 -25.83
CA ASN A 78 6.35 -4.76 -26.13
C ASN A 78 5.79 -5.41 -24.84
N THR A 79 6.56 -5.37 -23.75
CA THR A 79 6.12 -5.88 -22.45
C THR A 79 4.99 -5.04 -21.89
N ALA A 80 5.06 -3.71 -22.03
CA ALA A 80 4.00 -2.79 -21.62
C ALA A 80 2.69 -3.06 -22.38
N PHE A 81 2.76 -3.23 -23.70
CA PHE A 81 1.58 -3.60 -24.50
C PHE A 81 0.97 -4.93 -24.07
N ARG A 82 1.78 -5.99 -23.97
CA ARG A 82 1.28 -7.31 -23.58
C ARG A 82 0.58 -7.30 -22.21
N LEU A 83 1.21 -6.68 -21.21
CA LEU A 83 0.61 -6.55 -19.88
C LEU A 83 -0.68 -5.71 -19.91
N ALA A 84 -0.69 -4.59 -20.64
CA ALA A 84 -1.88 -3.76 -20.76
C ALA A 84 -3.02 -4.50 -21.45
N TRP A 85 -2.74 -5.26 -22.51
CA TRP A 85 -3.74 -6.05 -23.23
C TRP A 85 -4.28 -7.21 -22.38
N GLU A 86 -3.42 -7.95 -21.68
CA GLU A 86 -3.85 -9.03 -20.76
C GLU A 86 -4.71 -8.48 -19.61
N LEU A 87 -4.36 -7.32 -19.05
CA LEU A 87 -5.19 -6.64 -18.06
C LEU A 87 -6.50 -6.12 -18.68
N GLY A 88 -6.44 -5.68 -19.95
CA GLY A 88 -7.60 -5.32 -20.74
C GLY A 88 -8.58 -6.48 -20.88
N GLU A 89 -8.11 -7.70 -21.13
CA GLU A 89 -8.97 -8.88 -21.22
C GLU A 89 -9.70 -9.16 -19.89
N VAL A 90 -9.01 -9.02 -18.76
CA VAL A 90 -9.60 -9.21 -17.43
C VAL A 90 -10.66 -8.13 -17.14
N LEU A 91 -10.43 -6.91 -17.61
CA LEU A 91 -11.33 -5.76 -17.42
C LEU A 91 -12.39 -5.61 -18.53
N GLY A 92 -12.32 -6.43 -19.59
CA GLY A 92 -13.22 -6.39 -20.75
C GLY A 92 -13.03 -5.18 -21.67
N CYS A 93 -11.80 -4.68 -21.82
CA CYS A 93 -11.45 -3.54 -22.67
C CYS A 93 -10.26 -3.80 -23.61
N GLU A 94 -9.93 -5.06 -23.89
CA GLU A 94 -8.81 -5.49 -24.71
C GLU A 94 -8.84 -4.94 -26.15
N ASP A 95 -10.04 -4.82 -26.74
CA ASP A 95 -10.25 -4.31 -28.10
C ASP A 95 -9.93 -2.81 -28.22
N GLU A 96 -9.85 -2.12 -27.08
CA GLU A 96 -9.56 -0.69 -27.02
C GLU A 96 -8.05 -0.40 -26.89
N ILE A 97 -7.22 -1.43 -26.74
CA ILE A 97 -5.78 -1.31 -26.52
C ILE A 97 -5.02 -1.79 -27.76
N LEU A 98 -4.33 -0.87 -28.43
CA LEU A 98 -3.54 -1.15 -29.62
C LEU A 98 -2.03 -1.02 -29.33
N PRO A 99 -1.18 -1.80 -30.01
CA PRO A 99 0.27 -1.65 -29.88
C PRO A 99 0.75 -0.33 -30.49
N GLN A 100 1.61 0.40 -29.79
CA GLN A 100 2.23 1.64 -30.26
C GLN A 100 3.74 1.63 -30.03
N ARG A 101 4.49 1.44 -31.12
CA ARG A 101 5.95 1.29 -31.12
C ARG A 101 6.60 2.05 -32.28
N ASP A 102 5.92 3.10 -32.74
CA ASP A 102 6.34 3.95 -33.86
C ASP A 102 7.55 4.82 -33.51
N LYS A 103 7.74 5.13 -32.23
CA LYS A 103 8.83 5.98 -31.72
C LYS A 103 9.42 5.38 -30.46
N ASP A 104 10.69 5.66 -30.22
CA ASP A 104 11.36 5.28 -28.97
C ASP A 104 10.74 5.96 -27.74
N THR A 105 10.05 7.09 -27.95
CA THR A 105 9.34 7.83 -26.90
C THR A 105 7.96 7.27 -26.57
N SER A 106 7.41 6.36 -27.38
CA SER A 106 6.06 5.80 -27.20
C SER A 106 5.98 4.92 -25.95
N ALA A 107 4.79 4.85 -25.35
CA ALA A 107 4.53 4.04 -24.15
C ALA A 107 4.49 2.52 -24.41
N GLY A 108 4.42 2.10 -25.67
CA GLY A 108 4.26 0.70 -26.08
C GLY A 108 2.83 0.36 -26.52
N TYR A 109 1.82 1.11 -26.06
CA TYR A 109 0.42 0.94 -26.42
C TYR A 109 -0.33 2.27 -26.42
N VAL A 110 -1.47 2.29 -27.11
CA VAL A 110 -2.35 3.46 -27.31
C VAL A 110 -3.81 3.03 -27.37
N GLY A 111 -4.73 3.97 -27.19
CA GLY A 111 -6.16 3.72 -27.36
C GLY A 111 -6.53 3.51 -28.83
N ALA A 112 -7.49 2.62 -29.10
CA ALA A 112 -8.00 2.35 -30.44
C ALA A 112 -8.79 3.51 -31.05
N GLY A 113 -9.33 4.42 -30.22
CA GLY A 113 -10.15 5.54 -30.67
C GLY A 113 -10.15 6.72 -29.69
N GLU A 114 -10.94 7.74 -30.02
CA GLU A 114 -11.10 8.95 -29.19
C GLU A 114 -11.95 8.71 -27.94
N VAL A 115 -12.83 7.71 -27.94
CA VAL A 115 -13.65 7.36 -26.78
C VAL A 115 -13.23 5.97 -26.31
N CYS A 116 -13.10 5.81 -25.00
CA CYS A 116 -12.74 4.56 -24.37
C CYS A 116 -13.56 4.32 -23.09
N SER A 117 -13.63 3.06 -22.65
CA SER A 117 -14.21 2.66 -21.36
C SER A 117 -13.38 3.18 -20.19
N GLU A 118 -13.95 3.17 -18.99
CA GLU A 118 -13.25 3.59 -17.77
C GLU A 118 -12.01 2.72 -17.49
N ALA A 119 -12.11 1.42 -17.74
CA ALA A 119 -11.00 0.48 -17.61
C ALA A 119 -9.87 0.78 -18.60
N ALA A 120 -10.21 1.01 -19.88
CA ALA A 120 -9.22 1.42 -20.88
C ALA A 120 -8.61 2.79 -20.53
N ALA A 121 -9.42 3.76 -20.08
CA ALA A 121 -8.94 5.08 -19.65
C ALA A 121 -7.96 4.98 -18.46
N PHE A 122 -8.17 4.04 -17.54
CA PHE A 122 -7.24 3.76 -16.44
C PHE A 122 -5.88 3.28 -16.96
N LEU A 123 -5.87 2.25 -17.81
CA LEU A 123 -4.64 1.70 -18.39
C LEU A 123 -3.94 2.75 -19.26
N LEU A 124 -4.67 3.44 -20.14
CA LEU A 124 -4.15 4.54 -20.94
C LEU A 124 -3.61 5.69 -20.08
N GLY A 125 -4.20 5.94 -18.92
CA GLY A 125 -3.69 6.90 -17.93
C GLY A 125 -2.26 6.59 -17.46
N LEU A 126 -1.89 5.30 -17.37
CA LEU A 126 -0.53 4.88 -16.98
C LEU A 126 0.53 5.27 -18.03
N THR A 127 0.11 5.53 -19.27
CA THR A 127 1.02 6.03 -20.31
C THR A 127 1.43 7.47 -20.05
N GLY A 128 0.64 8.28 -19.35
CA GLY A 128 0.87 9.72 -19.21
C GLY A 128 0.68 10.49 -20.52
N GLU A 129 0.27 9.83 -21.60
CA GLU A 129 -0.05 10.40 -22.91
C GLU A 129 -1.57 10.35 -23.19
N ALA A 130 -2.37 10.01 -22.17
CA ALA A 130 -3.82 9.97 -22.27
C ALA A 130 -4.32 11.33 -22.83
N PRO A 131 -4.90 11.35 -24.04
CA PRO A 131 -5.56 12.55 -24.52
C PRO A 131 -6.71 12.88 -23.55
N VAL A 132 -7.13 14.14 -23.50
CA VAL A 132 -8.11 14.74 -22.57
C VAL A 132 -9.49 14.08 -22.68
N LEU A 133 -9.60 12.82 -22.31
CA LEU A 133 -10.72 11.96 -22.60
C LEU A 133 -10.93 11.09 -21.36
N HIS A 134 -12.07 11.37 -20.74
CA HIS A 134 -12.61 10.82 -19.50
C HIS A 134 -12.14 11.47 -18.18
N PRO A 135 -13.05 12.04 -17.37
CA PRO A 135 -12.75 12.54 -16.01
C PRO A 135 -12.15 11.50 -15.06
N ALA A 136 -12.28 10.21 -15.39
CA ALA A 136 -11.72 9.09 -14.64
C ALA A 136 -10.36 8.59 -15.17
N ALA A 137 -9.77 9.24 -16.20
CA ALA A 137 -8.45 8.89 -16.68
C ALA A 137 -7.42 9.03 -15.54
N GLY A 138 -6.82 7.90 -15.13
CA GLY A 138 -5.89 7.82 -14.00
C GLY A 138 -6.52 7.70 -12.62
N VAL A 139 -7.85 7.57 -12.50
CA VAL A 139 -8.56 7.42 -11.22
C VAL A 139 -9.50 6.22 -11.28
N CYS A 140 -8.96 5.04 -11.57
CA CYS A 140 -9.64 3.83 -11.11
C CYS A 140 -9.37 3.69 -9.62
N GLY A 141 -10.39 3.33 -8.86
CA GLY A 141 -10.24 3.12 -7.43
C GLY A 141 -9.30 1.94 -7.15
N LEU A 142 -8.14 2.22 -6.56
CA LEU A 142 -7.18 1.20 -6.15
C LEU A 142 -7.81 0.16 -5.20
N PRO A 143 -8.71 0.52 -4.26
CA PRO A 143 -9.38 -0.47 -3.44
C PRO A 143 -10.16 -1.48 -4.26
N GLU A 144 -10.96 -1.02 -5.21
CA GLU A 144 -11.76 -1.86 -6.10
C GLU A 144 -10.90 -2.83 -6.91
N LEU A 145 -9.72 -2.39 -7.36
CA LEU A 145 -8.78 -3.24 -8.11
C LEU A 145 -8.03 -4.25 -7.24
N PHE A 146 -7.56 -3.87 -6.05
CA PHE A 146 -6.58 -4.64 -5.28
C PHE A 146 -7.09 -5.25 -3.99
N THR A 147 -8.01 -4.59 -3.28
CA THR A 147 -8.42 -5.02 -1.93
C THR A 147 -9.88 -5.43 -1.85
N GLY A 148 -10.71 -4.93 -2.76
CA GLY A 148 -12.14 -4.95 -2.59
C GLY A 148 -12.59 -4.04 -1.44
N GLY A 149 -13.84 -4.24 -1.01
CA GLY A 149 -14.44 -3.54 0.12
C GLY A 149 -14.66 -4.45 1.33
N PRO A 150 -15.11 -3.91 2.47
CA PRO A 150 -15.26 -4.65 3.72
C PRO A 150 -16.48 -5.60 3.76
N GLY A 151 -17.40 -5.50 2.79
CA GLY A 151 -18.61 -6.29 2.71
C GLY A 151 -18.39 -7.72 2.22
N GLU A 152 -19.24 -8.64 2.66
CA GLU A 152 -19.26 -10.02 2.16
C GLU A 152 -19.63 -10.03 0.67
N GLY A 153 -18.67 -10.36 -0.20
CA GLY A 153 -18.83 -10.36 -1.65
C GLY A 153 -18.20 -9.16 -2.37
N GLU A 154 -17.62 -8.19 -1.65
CA GLU A 154 -16.87 -7.08 -2.23
C GLU A 154 -15.42 -7.51 -2.53
N ALA A 155 -15.25 -8.58 -3.30
CA ALA A 155 -13.92 -9.05 -3.70
C ALA A 155 -13.25 -8.05 -4.67
N PRO A 156 -11.90 -7.97 -4.69
CA PRO A 156 -11.19 -7.16 -5.68
C PRO A 156 -11.49 -7.63 -7.10
N VAL A 157 -11.46 -6.69 -8.04
CA VAL A 157 -11.65 -6.97 -9.48
C VAL A 157 -10.51 -7.82 -10.01
N LEU A 158 -9.27 -7.56 -9.57
CA LEU A 158 -8.10 -8.31 -10.01
C LEU A 158 -7.83 -9.48 -9.08
N THR A 159 -7.51 -10.63 -9.67
CA THR A 159 -6.90 -11.74 -8.93
C THR A 159 -5.49 -11.36 -8.46
N ASP A 160 -4.91 -12.10 -7.51
CA ASP A 160 -3.52 -11.86 -7.06
C ASP A 160 -2.52 -11.86 -8.24
N GLU A 161 -2.74 -12.73 -9.24
CA GLU A 161 -1.91 -12.81 -10.43
C GLU A 161 -2.06 -11.56 -11.32
N ASP A 162 -3.29 -11.08 -11.51
CA ASP A 162 -3.55 -9.88 -12.33
C ASP A 162 -3.14 -8.59 -11.62
N ALA A 163 -3.27 -8.55 -10.29
CA ALA A 163 -2.72 -7.49 -9.45
C ALA A 163 -1.20 -7.40 -9.64
N LEU A 164 -0.50 -8.54 -9.64
CA LEU A 164 0.94 -8.60 -9.93
C LEU A 164 1.27 -8.13 -11.36
N LYS A 165 0.42 -8.40 -12.36
CA LYS A 165 0.59 -7.88 -13.73
C LYS A 165 0.45 -6.36 -13.79
N LEU A 166 -0.54 -5.77 -13.10
CA LEU A 166 -0.72 -4.31 -13.04
C LEU A 166 0.45 -3.63 -12.34
N LEU A 167 0.86 -4.18 -11.21
CA LEU A 167 2.09 -3.85 -10.51
C LEU A 167 3.28 -3.88 -11.49
N ARG A 168 3.44 -4.99 -12.23
CA ARG A 168 4.55 -5.19 -13.18
C ARG A 168 4.51 -4.17 -14.31
N LEU A 169 3.33 -3.85 -14.83
CA LEU A 169 3.14 -2.83 -15.85
C LEU A 169 3.64 -1.47 -15.34
N MET A 170 3.27 -1.05 -14.12
CA MET A 170 3.78 0.20 -13.53
C MET A 170 5.32 0.21 -13.44
N ARG A 171 5.93 -0.92 -13.06
CA ARG A 171 7.41 -1.04 -13.02
C ARG A 171 8.04 -0.89 -14.40
N VAL A 172 7.50 -1.56 -15.41
CA VAL A 172 7.96 -1.51 -16.81
C VAL A 172 7.82 -0.08 -17.34
N MET A 173 6.68 0.57 -17.12
CA MET A 173 6.43 1.95 -17.52
C MET A 173 7.43 2.92 -16.89
N ARG A 174 7.72 2.79 -15.59
CA ARG A 174 8.75 3.60 -14.92
C ARG A 174 10.12 3.40 -15.56
N ARG A 175 10.51 2.15 -15.83
CA ARG A 175 11.80 1.83 -16.46
C ARG A 175 11.90 2.38 -17.89
N LEU A 176 10.86 2.19 -18.68
CA LEU A 176 10.76 2.72 -20.03
C LEU A 176 10.95 4.24 -20.04
N ARG A 177 10.26 4.95 -19.12
CA ARG A 177 10.38 6.41 -18.98
C ARG A 177 11.75 6.85 -18.48
N GLU A 178 12.46 6.03 -17.70
CA GLU A 178 13.87 6.29 -17.35
C GLU A 178 14.78 6.26 -18.58
N LEU A 179 14.65 5.23 -19.43
CA LEU A 179 15.44 5.13 -20.66
C LEU A 179 15.11 6.24 -21.66
N GLN A 180 13.83 6.55 -21.82
CA GLN A 180 13.35 7.60 -22.73
C GLN A 180 13.85 8.99 -22.34
N ARG A 181 13.97 9.30 -21.04
CA ARG A 181 14.60 10.55 -20.57
C ARG A 181 16.10 10.63 -20.89
N GLY A 182 16.75 9.47 -21.06
CA GLY A 182 18.16 9.37 -21.42
C GLY A 182 18.44 9.50 -22.92
N LEU A 183 17.40 9.53 -23.77
CA LEU A 183 17.55 9.77 -25.21
C LEU A 183 18.02 11.21 -25.41
N LYS A 184 19.33 11.39 -25.63
CA LYS A 184 19.83 12.62 -26.24
C LYS A 184 19.36 12.60 -27.69
N TYR A 185 18.47 13.52 -28.07
CA TYR A 185 18.28 13.83 -29.49
C TYR A 185 19.66 14.10 -30.05
N GLY A 186 20.08 13.30 -31.04
CA GLY A 186 21.38 13.45 -31.67
C GLY A 186 21.58 14.93 -31.97
N GLU A 187 22.67 15.50 -31.46
CA GLU A 187 23.31 16.61 -32.12
C GLU A 187 23.52 16.10 -33.55
N ASP A 188 22.62 16.48 -34.45
CA ASP A 188 22.88 16.39 -35.87
C ASP A 188 24.21 17.11 -36.07
N ASN A 189 25.25 16.32 -36.36
CA ASN A 189 26.50 16.84 -36.88
C ASN A 189 26.13 17.60 -38.16
N SER A 190 25.85 18.90 -38.00
CA SER A 190 25.94 19.88 -39.06
C SER A 190 27.42 20.08 -39.36
N ASP A 191 28.01 19.11 -40.04
CA ASP A 191 29.22 19.34 -40.83
C ASP A 191 28.79 20.10 -42.09
N GLU A 192 28.76 21.43 -41.99
CA GLU A 192 28.91 22.35 -43.13
C GLU A 192 30.35 22.85 -43.22
#